data_AF-A0A9Q4Y1E1-F1
#
_entry.id   AF-A0A9Q4Y1E1-F1
#
_cell.length_a   1.000
_cell.length_b   1.000
_cell.length_c   1.000
_cell.angle_alpha   90.00
_cell.angle_beta   90.00
_cell.angle_gamma   90.00
#
_symmetry.space_group_name_H-M   'P 1'
#
loop_
_entity.id
_entity.type
_entity.pdbx_description
1 polymer ?
#
loop_
_entity_poly.entity_id
_entity_poly.type
_entity_poly.pdbx_seq_one_letter_code
_entity_poly.pdbx_strand_id
1 'polypeptide(L)'
;MGDTIKFKKTPIIFIIILLLLCIYLGLRLFFHIAFSPVNSKIDVTTKQQDHFVLRECNSSFLQRNYYYEIFEKINDREIPVINGHFTSTDEEFNGNDIFNNFTEYKYNGKIVRVYTDKYNFRMIFKIQSYPNYIYGSRREILELYRNNNLPDYYNYLVPMYVEHLKSSDKKQVKLAIASLIVFDSSKSFNSIIENIKKIDNKEIENSVLVYIKNYPKSEKTKYELIGKLLN
;
A
#
# COMPACT_ATOMS: atom_id res chain seq x y z
N MET A 1 37.15 67.74 28.45
CA MET A 1 36.24 67.97 27.31
C MET A 1 36.18 66.68 26.52
N GLY A 2 34.96 66.17 26.30
CA GLY A 2 34.69 64.74 26.09
C GLY A 2 35.11 64.17 24.73
N ASP A 3 35.62 62.94 24.79
CA ASP A 3 35.85 62.09 23.63
C ASP A 3 34.51 61.64 23.05
N THR A 4 34.20 62.16 21.87
CA THR A 4 33.05 61.73 21.09
C THR A 4 33.38 60.41 20.41
N ILE A 5 32.89 59.30 20.97
CA ILE A 5 32.86 58.01 20.31
C ILE A 5 32.01 58.15 19.05
N LYS A 6 32.65 58.33 17.88
CA LYS A 6 32.00 58.26 16.58
C LYS A 6 31.56 56.83 16.33
N PHE A 7 30.32 56.50 16.69
CA PHE A 7 29.64 55.34 16.15
C PHE A 7 29.61 55.50 14.62
N LYS A 8 30.47 54.77 13.92
CA LYS A 8 30.35 54.59 12.46
C LYS A 8 28.93 54.08 12.23
N LYS A 9 28.10 54.86 11.54
CA LYS A 9 26.77 54.41 11.11
C LYS A 9 26.98 53.16 10.30
N THR A 10 26.70 52.00 10.89
CA THR A 10 26.65 50.75 10.15
C THR A 10 25.67 51.00 9.00
N PRO A 11 26.11 50.88 7.74
CA PRO A 11 25.25 51.23 6.62
C PRO A 11 23.99 50.39 6.75
N ILE A 12 22.81 51.02 6.66
CA ILE A 12 21.50 50.37 6.81
C ILE A 12 21.41 49.12 5.92
N ILE A 13 22.09 49.15 4.77
CA ILE A 13 22.28 48.03 3.85
C ILE A 13 22.85 46.77 4.54
N PHE A 14 23.84 46.90 5.43
CA PHE A 14 24.42 45.78 6.16
C PHE A 14 23.42 45.15 7.14
N ILE A 15 22.60 45.97 7.81
CA ILE A 15 21.53 45.49 8.70
C ILE A 15 20.48 44.73 7.88
N ILE A 16 20.10 45.26 6.71
CA ILE A 16 19.14 44.61 5.80
C ILE A 16 19.70 43.26 5.31
N ILE A 17 20.97 43.21 4.89
CA ILE A 17 21.62 41.96 4.45
C ILE A 17 21.64 40.93 5.58
N LEU A 18 21.98 41.34 6.81
CA LEU A 18 22.01 40.46 7.96
C LEU A 18 20.60 39.89 8.27
N LEU A 19 19.57 40.73 8.20
CA LEU A 19 18.17 40.32 8.38
C LEU A 19 17.74 39.30 7.32
N LEU A 20 18.06 39.55 6.05
CA LEU A 20 17.78 38.60 4.96
C LEU A 20 18.52 37.28 5.15
N LEU A 21 19.77 37.32 5.63
CA LEU A 21 20.54 36.12 5.94
C LEU A 21 19.90 35.31 7.08
N CYS A 22 19.47 35.99 8.16
CA CYS A 22 18.76 35.35 9.27
C CYS A 22 17.43 34.75 8.82
N ILE A 23 16.66 35.45 7.98
CA ILE A 23 15.41 34.94 7.41
C ILE A 23 15.68 33.72 6.52
N TYR A 24 16.70 33.77 5.67
CA TYR A 24 17.10 32.65 4.82
C TYR A 24 17.54 31.44 5.63
N LEU A 25 18.38 31.62 6.65
CA LEU A 25 18.83 30.55 7.55
C LEU A 25 17.67 29.99 8.37
N GLY A 26 16.78 30.85 8.87
CA GLY A 26 15.56 30.45 9.59
C GLY A 26 14.60 29.66 8.72
N LEU A 27 14.37 30.10 7.47
CA LEU A 27 13.60 29.34 6.47
C LEU A 27 14.26 28.00 6.18
N ARG A 28 15.58 27.98 5.95
CA ARG A 28 16.32 26.73 5.70
C ARG A 28 16.23 25.77 6.88
N LEU A 29 16.34 26.26 8.11
CA LEU A 29 16.19 25.46 9.32
C LEU A 29 14.74 24.97 9.50
N PHE A 30 13.75 25.82 9.22
CA PHE A 30 12.34 25.44 9.21
C PHE A 30 12.07 24.36 8.17
N PHE A 31 12.55 24.52 6.93
CA PHE A 31 12.46 23.48 5.90
C PHE A 31 13.23 22.22 6.31
N HIS A 32 14.37 22.35 7.00
CA HIS A 32 15.09 21.18 7.46
C HIS A 32 14.35 20.45 8.58
N ILE A 33 13.71 21.13 9.53
CA ILE A 33 12.98 20.51 10.65
C ILE A 33 11.61 19.99 10.18
N ALA A 34 10.84 20.81 9.45
CA ALA A 34 9.51 20.46 8.97
C ALA A 34 9.51 19.38 7.88
N PHE A 35 10.65 19.17 7.23
CA PHE A 35 10.87 18.11 6.24
C PHE A 35 12.06 17.22 6.63
N SER A 36 12.49 17.23 7.89
CA SER A 36 13.46 16.24 8.37
C SER A 36 12.70 14.93 8.51
N PRO A 37 13.15 13.84 7.89
CA PRO A 37 12.47 12.57 8.05
C PRO A 37 12.51 12.19 9.51
N VAL A 38 11.33 12.12 10.13
CA VAL A 38 11.14 11.28 11.31
C VAL A 38 11.30 9.88 10.76
N ASN A 39 12.55 9.39 10.70
CA ASN A 39 12.85 8.01 10.34
C ASN A 39 12.44 7.12 11.52
N SER A 40 11.16 7.17 11.93
CA SER A 40 10.62 6.22 12.88
C SER A 40 10.75 4.85 12.24
N LYS A 41 11.24 3.91 13.05
CA LYS A 41 11.46 2.53 12.65
C LYS A 41 10.54 1.68 13.51
N ILE A 42 9.70 0.91 12.84
CA ILE A 42 8.81 -0.05 13.49
C ILE A 42 9.31 -1.44 13.10
N ASP A 43 9.86 -2.16 14.08
CA ASP A 43 10.18 -3.57 13.91
C ASP A 43 8.91 -4.41 14.12
N VAL A 44 8.62 -5.28 13.15
CA VAL A 44 7.49 -6.19 13.15
C VAL A 44 8.02 -7.62 13.14
N THR A 45 7.53 -8.45 14.05
CA THR A 45 7.88 -9.87 14.07
C THR A 45 6.60 -10.70 14.04
N THR A 46 6.52 -11.61 13.07
CA THR A 46 5.37 -12.50 12.91
C THR A 46 5.42 -13.63 13.93
N LYS A 47 4.30 -14.33 14.14
CA LYS A 47 4.27 -15.55 14.98
C LYS A 47 5.26 -16.62 14.53
N GLN A 48 5.54 -16.66 13.23
CA GLN A 48 6.50 -17.58 12.61
C GLN A 48 7.94 -17.10 12.66
N GLN A 49 8.22 -15.98 13.36
CA GLN A 49 9.54 -15.37 13.48
C GLN A 49 10.08 -14.81 12.16
N ASP A 50 9.20 -14.45 11.21
CA ASP A 50 9.61 -13.60 10.09
C ASP A 50 9.74 -12.16 10.60
N HIS A 51 10.80 -11.46 10.22
CA HIS A 51 11.08 -10.11 10.68
C HIS A 51 10.90 -9.11 9.54
N PHE A 52 10.12 -8.07 9.80
CA PHE A 52 9.93 -6.94 8.91
C PHE A 52 10.30 -5.64 9.61
N VAL A 53 10.70 -4.67 8.81
CA VAL A 53 10.99 -3.31 9.27
C VAL A 53 10.15 -2.37 8.43
N LEU A 54 9.35 -1.54 9.07
CA LEU A 54 8.69 -0.41 8.43
C LEU A 54 9.52 0.83 8.77
N ARG A 55 9.96 1.55 7.73
CA ARG A 55 10.62 2.84 7.86
C ARG A 55 9.67 3.91 7.43
N GLU A 56 9.36 4.82 8.34
CA GLU A 56 8.59 6.00 7.99
C GLU A 56 9.40 6.85 7.00
N CYS A 57 8.73 7.21 5.93
CA CYS A 57 9.23 8.06 4.88
C CYS A 57 8.47 9.39 4.98
N ASN A 58 9.18 10.51 4.84
CA ASN A 58 8.57 11.84 4.88
C ASN A 58 7.35 11.93 3.95
N SER A 59 6.17 12.05 4.53
CA SER A 59 5.06 12.67 3.85
C SER A 59 5.17 14.19 4.00
N SER A 60 4.73 14.94 3.01
CA SER A 60 4.76 16.40 3.11
C SER A 60 3.99 16.85 4.36
N PHE A 61 4.54 17.78 5.14
CA PHE A 61 3.92 18.43 6.32
C PHE A 61 2.45 18.87 6.11
N LEU A 62 2.01 19.06 4.86
CA LEU A 62 0.66 19.44 4.48
C LEU A 62 -0.36 18.29 4.45
N GLN A 63 0.07 17.03 4.52
CA GLN A 63 -0.78 15.86 4.51
C GLN A 63 -0.47 15.02 5.76
N ARG A 64 -1.47 14.82 6.64
CA ARG A 64 -1.35 13.94 7.84
C ARG A 64 -1.27 12.45 7.49
N ASN A 65 -0.66 12.10 6.36
CA ASN A 65 -0.57 10.73 5.90
C ASN A 65 0.77 10.17 6.34
N TYR A 66 0.81 9.13 7.17
CA TYR A 66 2.04 8.39 7.42
C TYR A 66 2.34 7.51 6.22
N TYR A 67 3.58 7.54 5.75
CA TYR A 67 4.05 6.75 4.61
C TYR A 67 5.21 5.87 5.07
N TYR A 68 5.21 4.59 4.70
CA TYR A 68 6.23 3.65 5.12
C TYR A 68 6.74 2.81 3.95
N GLU A 69 8.06 2.62 3.91
CA GLU A 69 8.69 1.56 3.15
C GLU A 69 8.83 0.31 4.01
N ILE A 70 8.57 -0.86 3.43
CA ILE A 70 8.71 -2.14 4.11
C ILE A 70 9.96 -2.86 3.65
N PHE A 71 10.66 -3.46 4.61
CA PHE A 71 11.81 -4.31 4.38
C PHE A 71 11.61 -5.64 5.09
N GLU A 72 12.01 -6.73 4.45
CA GLU A 72 12.32 -7.99 5.11
C GLU A 72 13.68 -7.85 5.80
N LYS A 73 13.77 -8.25 7.07
CA LYS A 73 15.02 -8.25 7.82
C LYS A 73 15.59 -9.65 7.89
N ILE A 74 16.68 -9.89 7.18
CA ILE A 74 17.44 -11.14 7.22
C ILE A 74 18.79 -10.87 7.84
N ASN A 75 19.02 -11.36 9.06
CA ASN A 75 20.19 -11.00 9.88
C ASN A 75 20.29 -9.47 10.02
N ASP A 76 21.44 -8.90 9.65
CA ASP A 76 21.69 -7.45 9.69
C ASP A 76 21.35 -6.73 8.37
N ARG A 77 20.72 -7.42 7.41
CA ARG A 77 20.36 -6.87 6.10
C ARG A 77 18.88 -6.59 6.00
N GLU A 78 18.53 -5.41 5.49
CA GLU A 78 17.17 -5.02 5.13
C GLU A 78 17.00 -5.16 3.62
N ILE A 79 16.11 -6.07 3.21
CA ILE A 79 15.79 -6.36 1.81
C ILE A 79 14.44 -5.69 1.50
N PRO A 80 14.35 -4.80 0.49
CA PRO A 80 13.10 -4.12 0.20
C PRO A 80 12.03 -5.10 -0.28
N VAL A 81 10.82 -4.90 0.25
CA VAL A 81 9.61 -5.51 -0.29
C VAL A 81 9.28 -4.80 -1.61
N ILE A 82 9.04 -5.57 -2.67
CA ILE A 82 8.72 -5.01 -3.99
C ILE A 82 7.40 -4.24 -3.92
N ASN A 83 7.43 -3.01 -4.41
CA ASN A 83 6.36 -2.02 -4.31
C ASN A 83 5.83 -1.82 -2.87
N GLY A 84 6.66 -2.11 -1.86
CA GLY A 84 6.31 -2.11 -0.45
C GLY A 84 6.05 -0.74 0.13
N HIS A 85 4.92 -0.14 -0.24
CA HIS A 85 4.56 1.22 0.11
C HIS A 85 3.27 1.24 0.92
N PHE A 86 3.39 1.51 2.22
CA PHE A 86 2.28 1.56 3.18
C PHE A 86 1.87 3.00 3.44
N THR A 87 0.57 3.29 3.44
CA THR A 87 0.03 4.59 3.88
C THR A 87 -1.03 4.43 4.96
N SER A 88 -1.05 5.37 5.91
CA SER A 88 -2.11 5.56 6.92
C SER A 88 -2.51 7.04 6.98
N THR A 89 -3.80 7.35 6.99
CA THR A 89 -4.31 8.73 6.92
C THR A 89 -4.49 9.41 8.28
N ASP A 90 -4.52 8.63 9.37
CA ASP A 90 -4.99 9.11 10.67
C ASP A 90 -4.14 8.65 11.86
N GLU A 91 -3.39 7.55 11.73
CA GLU A 91 -2.62 6.96 12.82
C GLU A 91 -1.27 6.40 12.36
N GLU A 92 -0.24 6.54 13.21
CA GLU A 92 1.02 5.81 13.06
C GLU A 92 0.74 4.32 13.25
N PHE A 93 1.33 3.46 12.42
CA PHE A 93 1.19 2.03 12.64
C PHE A 93 1.97 1.60 13.88
N ASN A 94 1.36 0.82 14.75
CA ASN A 94 2.12 0.02 15.71
C ASN A 94 2.45 -1.34 15.10
N GLY A 95 3.53 -1.98 15.55
CA GLY A 95 3.98 -3.25 14.98
C GLY A 95 3.00 -4.42 15.15
N ASN A 96 1.97 -4.28 15.99
CA ASN A 96 0.94 -5.30 16.22
C ASN A 96 -0.23 -5.19 15.21
N ASP A 97 -0.37 -4.06 14.53
CA ASP A 97 -1.48 -3.82 13.60
C ASP A 97 -1.31 -4.50 12.23
N ILE A 98 -0.10 -5.01 11.93
CA ILE A 98 0.26 -5.47 10.60
C ILE A 98 1.07 -6.77 10.66
N PHE A 99 0.69 -7.76 9.84
CA PHE A 99 1.44 -9.00 9.56
C PHE A 99 1.69 -9.94 10.75
N ASN A 100 0.68 -10.19 11.58
CA ASN A 100 0.82 -11.10 12.73
C ASN A 100 1.11 -12.56 12.33
N ASN A 101 0.52 -13.02 11.24
CA ASN A 101 0.60 -14.40 10.75
C ASN A 101 0.53 -14.42 9.21
N PHE A 102 0.87 -15.56 8.60
CA PHE A 102 0.59 -15.84 7.19
C PHE A 102 -0.34 -17.04 7.00
N THR A 103 -0.99 -17.06 5.85
CA THR A 103 -1.69 -18.24 5.31
C THR A 103 -0.92 -18.76 4.10
N GLU A 104 -0.77 -20.08 3.99
CA GLU A 104 -0.17 -20.71 2.81
C GLU A 104 -1.22 -21.10 1.79
N TYR A 105 -0.97 -20.73 0.55
CA TYR A 105 -1.77 -21.12 -0.60
C TYR A 105 -0.90 -21.87 -1.61
N LYS A 106 -1.48 -22.85 -2.30
CA LYS A 106 -0.80 -23.57 -3.38
C LYS A 106 -1.40 -23.16 -4.72
N TYR A 107 -0.55 -22.69 -5.64
CA TYR A 107 -0.97 -22.31 -7.00
C TYR A 107 0.15 -22.56 -8.00
N ASN A 108 -0.18 -23.12 -9.17
CA ASN A 108 0.78 -23.43 -10.24
C ASN A 108 2.06 -24.12 -9.76
N GLY A 109 1.90 -25.11 -8.87
CA GLY A 109 3.02 -25.90 -8.32
C GLY A 109 3.90 -25.17 -7.30
N LYS A 110 3.58 -23.94 -6.93
CA LYS A 110 4.31 -23.15 -5.92
C LYS A 110 3.48 -22.92 -4.67
N ILE A 111 4.16 -22.80 -3.54
CA ILE A 111 3.58 -22.32 -2.29
C ILE A 111 3.71 -20.80 -2.23
N VAL A 112 2.67 -20.14 -1.75
CA VAL A 112 2.59 -18.69 -1.60
C VAL A 112 2.18 -18.40 -0.17
N ARG A 113 3.04 -17.73 0.58
CA ARG A 113 2.71 -17.23 1.93
C ARG A 113 2.13 -15.85 1.78
N VAL A 114 0.94 -15.61 2.34
CA VAL A 114 0.29 -14.31 2.31
C VAL A 114 0.07 -13.82 3.72
N TYR A 115 0.62 -12.65 4.02
CA TYR A 115 0.52 -11.95 5.29
C TYR A 115 -0.46 -10.81 5.11
N THR A 116 -1.46 -10.72 5.97
CA THR A 116 -2.49 -9.67 5.89
C THR A 116 -2.45 -8.78 7.12
N ASP A 117 -2.89 -7.53 6.96
CA ASP A 117 -3.23 -6.67 8.09
C ASP A 117 -4.57 -7.09 8.75
N LYS A 118 -4.89 -6.51 9.91
CA LYS A 118 -6.12 -6.83 10.67
C LYS A 118 -7.43 -6.68 9.86
N TYR A 119 -7.38 -5.96 8.74
CA TYR A 119 -8.52 -5.70 7.87
C TYR A 119 -8.47 -6.46 6.53
N ASN A 120 -7.44 -7.27 6.28
CA ASN A 120 -7.20 -7.97 5.01
C ASN A 120 -7.15 -7.05 3.77
N PHE A 121 -6.77 -5.78 3.93
CA PHE A 121 -6.65 -4.82 2.82
C PHE A 121 -5.23 -4.68 2.33
N ARG A 122 -4.27 -4.72 3.25
CA ARG A 122 -2.85 -4.60 2.97
C ARG A 122 -2.24 -5.97 3.17
N MET A 123 -1.54 -6.43 2.14
CA MET A 123 -0.93 -7.75 2.16
C MET A 123 0.46 -7.69 1.58
N ILE A 124 1.36 -8.48 2.16
CA ILE A 124 2.61 -8.87 1.52
C ILE A 124 2.55 -10.37 1.26
N PHE A 125 3.16 -10.81 0.19
CA PHE A 125 3.23 -12.23 -0.11
C PHE A 125 4.62 -12.65 -0.59
N LYS A 126 4.93 -13.91 -0.34
CA LYS A 126 6.17 -14.57 -0.72
C LYS A 126 5.85 -15.81 -1.52
N ILE A 127 6.27 -15.82 -2.78
CA ILE A 127 6.19 -17.01 -3.63
C ILE A 127 7.42 -17.86 -3.37
N GLN A 128 7.24 -19.17 -3.19
CA GLN A 128 8.33 -20.13 -3.08
C GLN A 128 9.29 -19.98 -4.28
N SER A 129 10.58 -19.85 -3.98
CA SER A 129 11.67 -19.58 -4.95
C SER A 129 11.77 -18.14 -5.46
N TYR A 130 10.96 -17.20 -4.97
CA TYR A 130 11.11 -15.78 -5.29
C TYR A 130 11.97 -15.08 -4.22
N PRO A 131 12.97 -14.29 -4.60
CA PRO A 131 13.95 -13.75 -3.65
C PRO A 131 13.36 -12.67 -2.74
N ASN A 132 12.34 -11.93 -3.18
CA ASN A 132 11.76 -10.82 -2.44
C ASN A 132 10.32 -11.14 -1.98
N TYR A 133 9.88 -10.42 -0.96
CA TYR A 133 8.46 -10.25 -0.69
C TYR A 133 7.87 -9.22 -1.65
N ILE A 134 6.57 -9.34 -1.91
CA ILE A 134 5.84 -8.46 -2.82
C ILE A 134 4.67 -7.86 -2.07
N TYR A 135 4.49 -6.55 -2.17
CA TYR A 135 3.31 -5.87 -1.65
C TYR A 135 2.15 -5.93 -2.64
N GLY A 136 0.93 -6.07 -2.14
CA GLY A 136 -0.24 -6.25 -2.97
C GLY A 136 -1.50 -5.65 -2.39
N SER A 137 -1.47 -4.35 -2.04
CA SER A 137 -2.71 -3.72 -1.61
C SER A 137 -3.76 -3.77 -2.72
N ARG A 138 -5.04 -3.84 -2.34
CA ARG A 138 -6.15 -3.75 -3.31
C ARG A 138 -6.01 -2.53 -4.22
N ARG A 139 -5.66 -1.38 -3.65
CA ARG A 139 -5.55 -0.12 -4.39
C ARG A 139 -4.46 -0.21 -5.44
N GLU A 140 -3.30 -0.70 -5.05
CA GLU A 140 -2.16 -0.86 -5.95
C GLU A 140 -2.45 -1.85 -7.07
N ILE A 141 -3.00 -3.02 -6.75
CA ILE A 141 -3.37 -4.03 -7.77
C ILE A 141 -4.34 -3.43 -8.79
N LEU A 142 -5.33 -2.66 -8.33
CA LEU A 142 -6.28 -1.96 -9.21
C LEU A 142 -5.62 -0.87 -10.05
N GLU A 143 -4.70 -0.10 -9.48
CA GLU A 143 -3.95 0.95 -10.19
C GLU A 143 -3.01 0.35 -11.25
N LEU A 144 -2.28 -0.72 -10.92
CA LEU A 144 -1.43 -1.45 -11.86
C LEU A 144 -2.25 -2.08 -12.99
N TYR A 145 -3.39 -2.68 -12.67
CA TYR A 145 -4.31 -3.20 -13.68
C TYR A 145 -4.84 -2.08 -14.60
N ARG A 146 -5.29 -0.95 -14.04
CA ARG A 146 -5.72 0.25 -14.80
C ARG A 146 -4.70 0.74 -15.80
N ASN A 147 -3.43 0.66 -15.43
CA ASN A 147 -2.32 1.13 -16.24
C ASN A 147 -1.77 0.04 -17.19
N ASN A 148 -2.44 -1.12 -17.31
CA ASN A 148 -1.97 -2.29 -18.07
C ASN A 148 -0.55 -2.76 -17.66
N ASN A 149 -0.20 -2.55 -16.40
CA ASN A 149 1.13 -2.81 -15.84
C ASN A 149 1.06 -3.81 -14.68
N LEU A 150 0.02 -4.66 -14.62
CA LEU A 150 -0.12 -5.67 -13.57
C LEU A 150 0.84 -6.84 -13.81
N PRO A 151 1.86 -7.05 -12.96
CA PRO A 151 2.79 -8.16 -13.13
C PRO A 151 2.15 -9.52 -12.87
N ASP A 152 2.56 -10.54 -13.61
CA ASP A 152 2.01 -11.90 -13.56
C ASP A 152 2.10 -12.56 -12.17
N TYR A 153 3.04 -12.12 -11.33
CA TYR A 153 3.21 -12.69 -9.99
C TYR A 153 2.00 -12.44 -9.07
N TYR A 154 1.12 -11.47 -9.38
CA TYR A 154 -0.10 -11.28 -8.60
C TYR A 154 -1.13 -12.39 -8.82
N ASN A 155 -1.03 -13.15 -9.92
CA ASN A 155 -1.92 -14.30 -10.17
C ASN A 155 -1.77 -15.40 -9.10
N TYR A 156 -0.66 -15.42 -8.36
CA TYR A 156 -0.45 -16.34 -7.23
C TYR A 156 -1.36 -16.04 -6.03
N LEU A 157 -2.04 -14.90 -6.01
CA LEU A 157 -3.05 -14.56 -5.00
C LEU A 157 -4.45 -15.12 -5.31
N VAL A 158 -4.68 -15.69 -6.49
CA VAL A 158 -5.99 -16.23 -6.90
C VAL A 158 -6.59 -17.18 -5.85
N PRO A 159 -5.87 -18.19 -5.30
CA PRO A 159 -6.47 -19.09 -4.32
C PRO A 159 -6.91 -18.39 -3.02
N MET A 160 -6.19 -17.36 -2.58
CA MET A 160 -6.58 -16.57 -1.41
C MET A 160 -7.92 -15.89 -1.63
N TYR A 161 -8.09 -15.24 -2.80
CA TYR A 161 -9.35 -14.60 -3.11
C TYR A 161 -10.48 -15.61 -3.34
N VAL A 162 -10.19 -16.79 -3.91
CA VAL A 162 -11.18 -17.89 -3.98
C VAL A 162 -11.60 -18.33 -2.58
N GLU A 163 -10.69 -18.43 -1.61
CA GLU A 163 -11.02 -18.77 -0.23
C GLU A 163 -11.91 -17.70 0.43
N HIS A 164 -11.62 -16.43 0.18
CA HIS A 164 -12.43 -15.31 0.68
C HIS A 164 -13.87 -15.29 0.12
N LEU A 165 -14.16 -15.98 -0.98
CA LEU A 165 -15.54 -16.15 -1.46
C LEU A 165 -16.44 -16.94 -0.49
N LYS A 166 -15.84 -17.73 0.40
CA LYS A 166 -16.55 -18.50 1.45
C LYS A 166 -16.80 -17.68 2.72
N SER A 167 -16.33 -16.44 2.77
CA SER A 167 -16.51 -15.57 3.93
C SER A 167 -18.00 -15.23 4.13
N SER A 168 -18.45 -15.20 5.37
CA SER A 168 -19.77 -14.67 5.71
C SER A 168 -19.84 -13.14 5.61
N ASP A 169 -18.68 -12.46 5.58
CA ASP A 169 -18.60 -11.02 5.41
C ASP A 169 -18.83 -10.62 3.94
N LYS A 170 -20.00 -10.01 3.69
CA LYS A 170 -20.38 -9.47 2.37
C LYS A 170 -19.30 -8.57 1.76
N LYS A 171 -18.60 -7.77 2.58
CA LYS A 171 -17.54 -6.87 2.12
C LYS A 171 -16.35 -7.68 1.61
N GLN A 172 -15.89 -8.69 2.35
CA GLN A 172 -14.81 -9.57 1.91
C GLN A 172 -15.16 -10.33 0.63
N VAL A 173 -16.38 -10.85 0.52
CA VAL A 173 -16.84 -11.54 -0.69
C VAL A 173 -16.81 -10.59 -1.90
N LYS A 174 -17.35 -9.37 -1.78
CA LYS A 174 -17.30 -8.37 -2.86
C LYS A 174 -15.88 -8.04 -3.29
N LEU A 175 -14.96 -7.89 -2.33
CA LEU A 175 -13.55 -7.61 -2.59
C LEU A 175 -12.86 -8.76 -3.31
N ALA A 176 -13.12 -9.99 -2.87
CA ALA A 176 -12.59 -11.19 -3.49
C ALA A 176 -13.05 -11.32 -4.95
N ILE A 177 -14.34 -11.08 -5.23
CA ILE A 177 -14.85 -11.06 -6.60
C ILE A 177 -14.15 -9.99 -7.43
N ALA A 178 -14.04 -8.76 -6.93
CA ALA A 178 -13.39 -7.66 -7.65
C ALA A 178 -11.91 -7.97 -7.97
N SER A 179 -11.18 -8.59 -7.04
CA SER A 179 -9.80 -9.02 -7.26
C SER A 179 -9.69 -10.17 -8.26
N LEU A 180 -10.56 -11.18 -8.17
CA LEU A 180 -10.59 -12.29 -9.14
C LEU A 180 -10.90 -11.80 -10.55
N ILE A 181 -11.80 -10.82 -10.67
CA ILE A 181 -12.04 -10.12 -11.92
C ILE A 181 -10.73 -9.55 -12.46
N VAL A 182 -9.97 -8.78 -11.67
CA VAL A 182 -8.68 -8.20 -12.10
C VAL A 182 -7.75 -9.26 -12.71
N PHE A 183 -7.56 -10.40 -12.04
CA PHE A 183 -6.66 -11.47 -12.50
C PHE A 183 -7.17 -12.27 -13.69
N ASP A 184 -8.47 -12.20 -14.01
CA ASP A 184 -8.97 -12.87 -15.19
C ASP A 184 -8.45 -12.17 -16.45
N SER A 185 -7.50 -12.82 -17.13
CA SER A 185 -7.00 -12.37 -18.42
C SER A 185 -8.04 -12.50 -19.54
N SER A 186 -9.14 -13.24 -19.29
CA SER A 186 -10.24 -13.37 -20.23
C SER A 186 -11.16 -12.15 -20.18
N LYS A 187 -11.62 -11.70 -21.35
CA LYS A 187 -12.70 -10.71 -21.46
C LYS A 187 -14.09 -11.34 -21.22
N SER A 188 -14.18 -12.66 -21.04
CA SER A 188 -15.43 -13.41 -20.97
C SER A 188 -15.86 -13.80 -19.56
N PHE A 189 -15.02 -13.58 -18.53
CA PHE A 189 -15.28 -13.94 -17.12
C PHE A 189 -15.47 -15.44 -16.85
N ASN A 190 -15.33 -16.30 -17.87
CA ASN A 190 -15.65 -17.72 -17.76
C ASN A 190 -14.83 -18.42 -16.67
N SER A 191 -13.55 -18.06 -16.53
CA SER A 191 -12.61 -18.67 -15.59
C SER A 191 -13.00 -18.44 -14.12
N ILE A 192 -13.65 -17.32 -13.81
CA ILE A 192 -14.00 -16.94 -12.43
C ILE A 192 -15.46 -17.20 -12.08
N ILE A 193 -16.35 -17.32 -13.06
CA ILE A 193 -17.79 -17.59 -12.85
C ILE A 193 -18.01 -18.87 -12.05
N GLU A 194 -17.22 -19.92 -12.28
CA GLU A 194 -17.36 -21.20 -11.56
C GLU A 194 -17.05 -21.07 -10.07
N ASN A 195 -16.14 -20.17 -9.70
CA ASN A 195 -15.85 -19.88 -8.29
C ASN A 195 -16.95 -19.00 -7.68
N ILE A 196 -17.48 -18.03 -8.43
CA ILE A 196 -18.58 -17.16 -7.98
C ILE A 196 -19.85 -17.95 -7.69
N LYS A 197 -20.17 -18.97 -8.50
CA LYS A 197 -21.34 -19.86 -8.28
C LYS A 197 -21.30 -20.66 -6.97
N LYS A 198 -20.12 -20.76 -6.35
CA LYS A 198 -19.91 -21.49 -5.08
C LYS A 198 -20.05 -20.58 -3.86
N ILE A 199 -20.39 -19.30 -4.04
CA ILE A 199 -20.63 -18.36 -2.94
C ILE A 199 -21.93 -18.75 -2.23
N ASP A 200 -21.89 -18.77 -0.90
CA ASP A 200 -23.07 -19.05 -0.06
C ASP A 200 -24.07 -17.88 -0.07
N ASN A 201 -23.55 -16.65 -0.17
CA ASN A 201 -24.36 -15.45 -0.29
C ASN A 201 -25.01 -15.32 -1.69
N LYS A 202 -26.21 -15.90 -1.84
CA LYS A 202 -26.98 -15.90 -3.09
C LYS A 202 -27.37 -14.53 -3.62
N GLU A 203 -27.49 -13.53 -2.74
CA GLU A 203 -27.77 -12.14 -3.14
C GLU A 203 -26.59 -11.54 -3.92
N ILE A 204 -25.38 -11.67 -3.37
CA ILE A 204 -24.15 -11.19 -4.00
C ILE A 204 -23.85 -12.00 -5.27
N GLU A 205 -23.97 -13.32 -5.19
CA GLU A 205 -23.81 -14.22 -6.34
C GLU A 205 -24.71 -13.77 -7.50
N ASN A 206 -26.02 -13.65 -7.27
CA ASN A 206 -26.97 -13.28 -8.31
C ASN A 206 -26.69 -11.89 -8.88
N SER A 207 -26.38 -10.91 -8.02
CA SER A 207 -26.06 -9.55 -8.44
C SER A 207 -24.86 -9.51 -9.41
N VAL A 208 -23.81 -10.28 -9.10
CA VAL A 208 -22.61 -10.36 -9.92
C VAL A 208 -22.84 -11.16 -11.20
N LEU A 209 -23.49 -12.32 -11.11
CA LEU A 209 -23.76 -13.17 -12.28
C LEU A 209 -24.68 -12.48 -13.29
N VAL A 210 -25.71 -11.77 -12.83
CA VAL A 210 -26.60 -10.97 -13.70
C VAL A 210 -25.79 -9.90 -14.43
N TYR A 211 -24.88 -9.21 -13.73
CA TYR A 211 -24.05 -8.19 -14.34
C TYR A 211 -23.13 -8.77 -15.42
N ILE A 212 -22.40 -9.85 -15.10
CA ILE A 212 -21.49 -10.52 -16.05
C ILE A 212 -22.24 -11.02 -17.29
N LYS A 213 -23.45 -11.55 -17.11
CA LYS A 213 -24.28 -12.09 -18.22
C LYS A 213 -24.79 -10.99 -19.15
N ASN A 214 -25.18 -9.84 -18.60
CA ASN A 214 -25.92 -8.81 -19.32
C ASN A 214 -25.03 -7.74 -19.98
N TYR A 215 -23.71 -7.76 -19.75
CA TYR A 215 -22.83 -6.71 -20.24
C TYR A 215 -21.90 -7.15 -21.40
N PRO A 216 -21.45 -6.21 -22.25
CA PRO A 216 -20.49 -6.47 -23.31
C PRO A 216 -19.14 -6.98 -22.78
N LYS A 217 -18.53 -7.94 -23.48
CA LYS A 217 -17.19 -8.47 -23.14
C LYS A 217 -16.08 -7.48 -23.51
N SER A 218 -15.84 -6.49 -22.65
CA SER A 218 -14.85 -5.42 -22.86
C SER A 218 -14.08 -5.05 -21.59
N GLU A 219 -12.90 -4.44 -21.73
CA GLU A 219 -12.12 -3.91 -20.59
C GLU A 219 -12.90 -2.83 -19.82
N LYS A 220 -13.64 -1.96 -20.52
CA LYS A 220 -14.44 -0.91 -19.90
C LYS A 220 -15.47 -1.49 -18.93
N THR A 221 -16.18 -2.53 -19.37
CA THR A 221 -17.15 -3.27 -18.56
C THR A 221 -16.51 -3.88 -17.30
N LYS A 222 -15.27 -4.38 -17.43
CA LYS A 222 -14.54 -4.96 -16.31
C LYS A 222 -14.27 -3.91 -15.20
N TYR A 223 -13.86 -2.70 -15.58
CA TYR A 223 -13.70 -1.59 -14.65
C TYR A 223 -15.02 -1.12 -14.02
N GLU A 224 -16.09 -1.03 -14.81
CA GLU A 224 -17.41 -0.64 -14.31
C GLU A 224 -17.93 -1.65 -13.27
N LEU A 225 -17.75 -2.95 -13.51
CA LEU A 225 -18.11 -4.01 -12.56
C LEU A 225 -17.32 -3.89 -11.27
N ILE A 226 -16.00 -3.73 -11.35
CA ILE A 226 -15.14 -3.52 -10.17
C ILE A 226 -15.62 -2.30 -9.39
N GLY A 227 -15.88 -1.17 -10.06
CA GLY A 227 -16.37 0.04 -9.42
C GLY A 227 -17.71 -0.18 -8.69
N LYS A 228 -18.64 -0.90 -9.32
CA LYS A 228 -19.95 -1.23 -8.72
C LYS A 228 -19.83 -2.18 -7.51
N LEU A 229 -18.85 -3.08 -7.50
CA LEU A 229 -18.63 -3.99 -6.38
C LEU A 229 -18.00 -3.31 -5.16
N LEU A 230 -17.21 -2.27 -5.40
CA LEU A 230 -16.43 -1.59 -4.36
C LEU A 230 -17.15 -0.36 -3.76
N ASN A 231 -18.21 0.11 -4.40
CA ASN A 231 -19.13 1.14 -3.90
C ASN A 231 -20.32 0.52 -3.14
#